data_AF-A0A8B5XU51-F1
#
_entry.id   AF-A0A8B5XU51-F1
#
_cell.length_a   1.000
_cell.length_b   1.000
_cell.length_c   1.000
_cell.angle_alpha   90.00
_cell.angle_beta   90.00
_cell.angle_gamma   90.00
#
_symmetry.space_group_name_H-M   'P 1'
#
loop_
_entity.id
_entity.type
_entity.pdbx_description
1 polymer ?
#
loop_
_entity_poly.entity_id
_entity_poly.type
_entity_poly.pdbx_seq_one_letter_code
_entity_poly.pdbx_strand_id
1 'polypeptide(L)' 'MAYYDTEEQETVIIYEPATKLWDIYTTVPKHINRLKNDYIASISDMEKDAEGKTIGLRLKVGKLPSSYTFNR' A
#
# COMPACT_ATOMS: atom_id res chain seq x y z
N MET A 1 19.17 -5.61 0.34
CA MET A 1 18.32 -5.58 1.57
C MET A 1 16.89 -5.54 1.11
N ALA A 2 16.12 -6.56 1.49
CA ALA A 2 14.78 -6.78 1.02
C ALA A 2 13.80 -6.23 2.06
N TYR A 3 13.20 -5.07 1.75
CA TYR A 3 12.26 -4.31 2.60
C TYR A 3 12.89 -3.55 3.78
N TYR A 4 12.17 -2.52 4.22
CA TYR A 4 12.43 -1.81 5.47
C TYR A 4 12.42 -2.77 6.66
N ASP A 5 13.15 -2.43 7.72
CA ASP A 5 13.13 -3.21 8.95
C ASP A 5 11.71 -3.23 9.52
N THR A 6 11.34 -4.30 10.23
CA THR A 6 9.96 -4.49 10.74
C THR A 6 9.49 -3.30 11.59
N GLU A 7 10.41 -2.63 12.28
CA GLU A 7 10.14 -1.46 13.11
C GLU A 7 9.87 -0.18 12.30
N GLU A 8 10.37 -0.11 11.06
CA GLU A 8 10.18 1.00 10.12
C GLU A 8 9.00 0.76 9.16
N GLN A 9 8.49 -0.48 9.10
CA GLN A 9 7.36 -0.81 8.25
C GLN A 9 6.07 -0.20 8.79
N GLU A 10 5.34 0.47 7.90
CA GLU A 10 4.09 1.12 8.26
C GLU A 10 3.02 0.99 7.18
N THR A 11 1.79 1.25 7.59
CA THR A 11 0.66 1.40 6.67
C THR A 11 -0.15 2.60 7.11
N VAL A 12 -0.19 3.60 6.25
CA VAL A 12 -0.88 4.86 6.48
C VAL A 12 -2.11 4.89 5.58
N ILE A 13 -3.27 5.18 6.17
CA ILE A 13 -4.56 5.22 5.47
C ILE A 13 -5.20 6.57 5.78
N ILE A 14 -5.45 7.37 4.75
CA ILE A 14 -5.99 8.72 4.87
C ILE A 14 -7.23 8.82 3.99
N TYR A 15 -8.35 9.29 4.55
CA TYR A 15 -9.52 9.67 3.76
C TYR A 15 -9.38 11.12 3.31
N GLU A 16 -9.44 11.36 2.00
CA GLU A 16 -9.39 12.69 1.38
C GLU A 16 -10.82 13.17 1.04
N PRO A 17 -11.45 14.07 1.84
CA PRO A 17 -12.85 14.43 1.65
C PRO A 17 -13.14 15.15 0.32
N ALA A 18 -12.14 15.87 -0.20
CA ALA A 18 -12.27 16.62 -1.46
C ALA A 18 -12.48 15.70 -2.66
N THR A 19 -11.80 14.55 -2.70
CA THR A 19 -11.89 13.56 -3.78
C THR A 19 -12.80 12.39 -3.43
N LYS A 20 -13.17 12.24 -2.15
CA LYS A 20 -13.88 11.08 -1.59
C LYS A 20 -13.13 9.76 -1.81
N LEU A 21 -11.80 9.83 -1.84
CA LEU A 21 -10.93 8.68 -2.03
C LEU A 21 -10.14 8.39 -0.75
N TRP A 22 -9.80 7.12 -0.58
CA TRP A 22 -8.82 6.67 0.39
C TRP A 22 -7.45 6.65 -0.26
N ASP A 23 -6.50 7.39 0.32
CA ASP A 23 -5.09 7.35 -0.01
C ASP A 23 -4.40 6.40 0.96
N ILE A 24 -3.82 5.33 0.41
CA ILE A 24 -3.18 4.27 1.19
C ILE A 24 -1.72 4.22 0.77
N TYR A 25 -0.84 4.34 1.75
CA TYR A 25 0.59 4.12 1.61
C TYR A 25 1.01 2.94 2.49
N THR A 26 1.84 2.05 1.96
CA THR A 26 2.36 0.94 2.75
C THR A 26 3.76 0.53 2.32
N THR A 27 4.59 0.27 3.31
CA THR A 27 5.91 -0.37 3.18
C THR A 27 5.89 -1.82 3.67
N VAL A 28 4.76 -2.28 4.23
CA VAL A 28 4.59 -3.64 4.74
C VAL A 28 4.53 -4.63 3.56
N PRO A 29 5.48 -5.57 3.42
CA PRO A 29 5.59 -6.47 2.26
C PRO A 29 4.31 -7.26 1.97
N LYS A 30 3.65 -7.70 3.03
CA LYS A 30 2.41 -8.48 2.98
C LYS A 30 1.25 -7.66 2.42
N HIS A 31 1.16 -6.38 2.79
CA HIS A 31 0.12 -5.48 2.30
C HIS A 31 0.39 -5.11 0.84
N ILE A 32 1.64 -4.81 0.49
CA ILE A 32 2.07 -4.57 -0.90
C ILE A 32 1.61 -5.72 -1.81
N ASN A 33 1.91 -6.97 -1.43
CA ASN A 33 1.55 -8.13 -2.24
C ASN A 33 0.04 -8.32 -2.37
N ARG A 34 -0.74 -8.05 -1.32
CA ARG A 34 -2.20 -8.16 -1.36
C ARG A 34 -2.84 -7.04 -2.19
N LEU A 35 -2.44 -5.80 -1.95
CA LEU A 35 -3.00 -4.61 -2.60
C LEU A 35 -2.63 -4.53 -4.07
N LYS A 36 -1.45 -5.04 -4.47
CA LYS A 36 -1.04 -5.16 -5.87
C LYS A 36 -1.85 -6.20 -6.65
N ASN A 37 -2.30 -7.25 -5.97
CA ASN A 37 -3.10 -8.32 -6.57
C ASN A 37 -4.61 -8.03 -6.59
N ASP A 38 -5.07 -7.10 -5.75
CA ASP A 38 -6.48 -6.71 -5.70
C ASP A 38 -6.80 -5.80 -6.89
N TYR A 39 -7.68 -6.28 -7.77
CA TYR A 39 -7.73 -5.97 -9.22
C TYR A 39 -8.18 -4.54 -9.60
N ILE A 40 -8.35 -3.61 -8.65
CA ILE A 40 -9.00 -2.30 -8.86
C ILE A 40 -8.38 -1.17 -8.01
N ALA A 41 -7.09 -1.23 -7.73
CA ALA A 41 -6.38 -0.08 -7.18
C ALA A 41 -5.70 0.68 -8.32
N SER A 42 -6.07 1.95 -8.51
CA SER A 42 -5.24 2.87 -9.29
C SER A 42 -3.97 3.14 -8.47
N ILE A 43 -2.94 2.32 -8.73
CA ILE A 43 -1.61 2.51 -8.12
C ILE A 43 -1.15 3.91 -8.51
N SER A 44 -0.99 4.78 -7.52
CA SER A 44 -0.55 6.15 -7.72
C SER A 44 0.97 6.23 -7.72
N ASP A 45 1.63 5.39 -6.92
CA ASP A 45 3.08 5.34 -6.84
C ASP A 45 3.60 3.94 -6.43
N MET A 46 4.79 3.59 -6.90
CA MET A 46 5.46 2.33 -6.60
C MET A 46 6.95 2.54 -6.40
N GLU A 47 7.39 2.45 -5.15
CA GLU A 47 8.81 2.53 -4.81
C GLU A 47 9.48 1.18 -5.03
N LYS A 48 10.64 1.19 -5.67
CA LYS A 48 11.44 -0.01 -5.94
C LYS A 48 12.85 0.13 -5.36
N ASP A 49 13.40 -0.98 -4.89
CA ASP A 49 14.81 -1.06 -4.52
C ASP A 49 15.73 -1.18 -5.75
N ALA A 50 17.04 -1.25 -5.52
CA ALA A 50 18.06 -1.40 -6.56
C ALA A 50 17.94 -2.72 -7.36
N GLU A 51 17.23 -3.72 -6.83
CA GLU A 51 16.98 -5.02 -7.46
C GLU A 51 15.62 -5.04 -8.21
N GLY A 52 14.88 -3.93 -8.19
CA GLY A 52 13.59 -3.78 -8.86
C GLY A 52 12.39 -4.32 -8.08
N LYS A 53 12.58 -4.69 -6.81
CA LYS A 53 11.51 -5.19 -5.92
C LYS A 53 10.69 -4.01 -5.39
N THR A 54 9.36 -4.15 -5.41
CA THR A 54 8.46 -3.14 -4.81
C THR A 54 8.64 -3.13 -3.29
N ILE A 55 9.13 -2.02 -2.73
CA ILE A 55 9.36 -1.83 -1.29
C ILE A 55 8.36 -0.85 -0.65
N GLY A 56 7.66 -0.06 -1.47
CA GLY A 56 6.60 0.85 -1.06
C GLY A 56 5.51 0.90 -2.12
N LEU A 57 4.26 1.03 -1.69
CA LEU A 57 3.11 1.12 -2.58
C LEU A 57 2.18 2.22 -2.10
N ARG A 58 1.82 3.13 -3.02
CA ARG A 58 0.76 4.11 -2.82
C ARG A 58 -0.37 3.88 -3.81
N LEU A 59 -1.60 3.95 -3.34
CA LEU A 59 -2.79 3.78 -4.16
C LEU A 59 -3.92 4.68 -3.69
N LYS A 60 -4.79 5.05 -4.62
CA LYS A 60 -6.07 5.72 -4.31
C LYS A 60 -7.24 4.82 -4.68
N VAL A 61 -8.19 4.65 -3.74
CA VAL A 61 -9.37 3.80 -3.92
C VAL A 61 -10.64 4.47 -3.44
N GLY A 62 -11.74 4.26 -4.15
CA GLY A 62 -13.06 4.80 -3.76
C GLY A 62 -13.70 4.05 -2.58
N LYS A 63 -13.26 2.81 -2.32
CA LYS A 63 -13.74 1.99 -1.20
C LYS A 63 -12.54 1.44 -0.44
N LEU A 64 -12.55 1.60 0.88
CA LEU A 64 -11.50 1.07 1.74
C LEU A 64 -11.45 -0.47 1.62
N PRO A 65 -10.27 -1.08 1.42
CA PRO A 65 -10.11 -2.52 1.42
C PRO A 65 -10.55 -3.12 2.75
N SER A 66 -10.92 -4.40 2.74
CA SER A 66 -11.29 -5.12 3.95
C SER A 66 -10.17 -5.09 4.98
N SER A 67 -10.49 -5.09 6.28
CA SER A 67 -9.50 -5.20 7.36
C SER A 67 -8.66 -6.48 7.25
N TYR A 68 -9.17 -7.54 6.60
CA TYR A 68 -8.41 -8.75 6.29
C TYR A 68 -7.18 -8.50 5.42
N THR A 69 -7.18 -7.44 4.60
CA THR A 69 -6.02 -7.03 3.79
C THR A 69 -4.83 -6.67 4.69
N PHE A 70 -5.10 -6.08 5.86
CA PHE A 70 -4.09 -5.52 6.77
C PHE A 70 -3.81 -6.38 8.02
N ASN A 71 -4.83 -7.03 8.59
CA ASN A 71 -4.71 -7.59 9.96
C ASN A 71 -4.47 -9.11 10.01
N ARG A 72 -4.52 -9.82 8.89
CA ARG A 72 -4.30 -11.27 8.84
C ARG A 72 -2.89 -11.60 8.42
#